data_AF-A0A7W1AGY0-F1
#
_entry.id   AF-A0A7W1AGY0-F1
#
_cell.length_a   1.000
_cell.length_b   1.000
_cell.length_c   1.000
_cell.angle_alpha   90.00
_cell.angle_beta   90.00
_cell.angle_gamma   90.00
#
_symmetry.space_group_name_H-M   'P 1'
#
loop_
_entity.id
_entity.type
_entity.pdbx_description
1 polymer ?
#
loop_
_entity_poly.entity_id
_entity_poly.type
_entity_poly.pdbx_seq_one_letter_code
_entity_poly.pdbx_strand_id
1 'polypeptide(L)' 'MGTLYLIRHGQASYGEVDYDRLSTKGHEQARAVGHWLAKANLDLLYAGPLVRQQQTMSIARETGGVACAFET' A
#
# COMPACT_ATOMS: atom_id res chain seq x y z
N MET A 1 -12.32 -18.67 11.20
CA MET A 1 -12.94 -17.41 10.74
C MET A 1 -11.79 -16.51 10.29
N GLY A 2 -11.82 -15.96 9.07
CA GLY A 2 -10.75 -15.09 8.55
C GLY A 2 -11.11 -13.61 8.68
N THR A 3 -10.10 -12.74 8.64
CA THR A 3 -10.26 -11.27 8.65
C THR A 3 -9.73 -10.70 7.34
N LEU A 4 -10.54 -9.89 6.65
CA LEU A 4 -10.12 -9.17 5.44
C LEU A 4 -10.04 -7.67 5.75
N TYR A 5 -8.85 -7.09 5.58
CA TYR A 5 -8.64 -5.64 5.69
C TYR A 5 -8.64 -5.01 4.31
N LEU A 6 -9.53 -4.03 4.09
CA LEU A 6 -9.59 -3.26 2.85
C LEU A 6 -8.93 -1.91 3.05
N ILE A 7 -7.84 -1.68 2.33
CA ILE A 7 -7.06 -0.45 2.41
C ILE A 7 -7.12 0.25 1.05
N ARG A 8 -7.55 1.51 1.06
CA ARG A 8 -7.53 2.34 -0.14
C ARG A 8 -6.09 2.76 -0.45
N HIS A 9 -5.74 2.87 -1.73
CA HIS A 9 -4.45 3.42 -2.15
C HIS A 9 -4.22 4.83 -1.58
N GLY A 10 -2.95 5.19 -1.40
CA GLY A 10 -2.55 6.55 -0.99
C GLY A 10 -2.97 7.60 -2.02
N GLN A 11 -2.96 8.87 -1.62
CA GLN A 11 -3.38 9.98 -2.48
C GLN A 11 -2.56 10.05 -3.77
N ALA A 12 -3.24 10.01 -4.91
CA ALA A 12 -2.63 10.16 -6.23
C ALA A 12 -2.18 11.61 -6.50
N SER A 13 -1.26 11.79 -7.45
CA SER A 13 -0.76 13.08 -7.94
C SER A 13 -1.81 13.75 -8.84
N TYR A 14 -2.81 14.38 -8.22
CA TYR A 14 -3.87 15.07 -8.94
C TYR A 14 -3.33 16.24 -9.77
N GLY A 15 -3.62 16.26 -11.08
CA GLY A 15 -3.23 17.35 -11.99
C GLY A 15 -1.85 17.21 -12.65
N GLU A 16 -1.09 16.18 -12.29
CA GLU A 16 0.19 15.88 -12.95
C GLU A 16 -0.01 15.04 -14.21
N VAL A 17 0.93 15.12 -15.16
CA VAL A 17 0.94 14.30 -16.39
C VAL A 17 0.94 12.80 -16.06
N ASP A 18 1.55 12.43 -14.94
CA ASP A 18 1.61 11.06 -14.42
C ASP A 18 0.62 10.88 -13.26
N TYR A 19 -0.67 11.05 -13.56
CA TYR A 19 -1.76 10.98 -12.59
C TYR A 19 -1.86 9.63 -11.86
N ASP A 20 -1.45 8.53 -12.48
CA ASP A 20 -1.52 7.19 -11.88
C ASP A 20 -0.37 6.92 -10.89
N ARG A 21 0.21 7.95 -10.27
CA ARG A 21 1.24 7.81 -9.24
C ARG A 21 0.81 8.44 -7.93
N LEU A 22 1.43 8.01 -6.85
CA LEU A 22 1.28 8.63 -5.56
C LEU A 22 1.90 10.02 -5.53
N SER A 23 1.18 10.96 -4.93
CA SER A 23 1.71 12.24 -4.50
C SER A 23 2.69 12.07 -3.35
N THR A 24 3.46 13.10 -2.99
CA THR A 24 4.31 13.10 -1.77
C THR A 24 3.52 12.68 -0.53
N LYS A 25 2.30 13.21 -0.36
CA LYS A 25 1.38 12.81 0.72
C LYS A 25 0.93 11.35 0.60
N GLY A 26 0.70 10.86 -0.62
CA GLY A 26 0.40 9.45 -0.87
C GLY A 26 1.50 8.51 -0.39
N HIS A 27 2.78 8.89 -0.56
CA HIS A 27 3.91 8.13 -0.04
C HIS A 27 3.90 8.09 1.49
N GLU A 28 3.64 9.21 2.16
CA GLU A 28 3.54 9.26 3.63
C GLU A 28 2.39 8.39 4.16
N GLN A 29 1.23 8.43 3.49
CA GLN A 29 0.10 7.57 3.81
C GLN A 29 0.45 6.09 3.66
N ALA A 30 1.16 5.71 2.61
CA ALA A 30 1.62 4.34 2.42
C ALA A 30 2.60 3.89 3.52
N ARG A 31 3.51 4.75 3.98
CA ARG A 31 4.37 4.46 5.15
C ARG A 31 3.57 4.28 6.44
N ALA A 32 2.55 5.11 6.67
CA ALA A 32 1.66 4.96 7.82
C ALA A 32 0.93 3.61 7.81
N VAL A 33 0.47 3.15 6.63
CA VAL A 33 -0.07 1.80 6.47
C VAL A 33 1.00 0.75 6.81
N GLY A 34 2.24 0.91 6.33
CA GLY A 34 3.33 -0.02 6.66
C GLY A 34 3.58 -0.18 8.15
N HIS A 35 3.62 0.92 8.92
CA HIS A 35 3.73 0.85 10.37
C HIS A 35 2.56 0.12 11.05
N TRP A 36 1.37 0.19 10.46
CA TRP A 36 0.22 -0.58 10.91
C TRP A 36 0.35 -2.06 10.53
N LEU A 37 0.81 -2.37 9.31
CA LEU A 37 1.01 -3.74 8.83
C LEU A 37 1.98 -4.53 9.71
N ALA A 38 3.04 -3.88 10.21
CA ALA A 38 4.00 -4.48 11.15
C ALA A 38 3.33 -5.07 12.42
N LYS A 39 2.13 -4.61 12.76
CA LYS A 39 1.36 -5.03 13.93
C LYS A 39 0.14 -5.88 13.58
N ALA A 40 -0.23 -5.94 12.30
CA ALA A 40 -1.48 -6.56 11.84
C ALA A 40 -1.39 -8.08 11.69
N ASN A 41 -0.16 -8.65 11.67
CA ASN A 41 0.14 -10.08 11.52
C ASN A 41 -0.69 -10.76 10.42
N LEU A 42 -0.41 -10.38 9.17
CA LEU A 42 -1.18 -10.81 8.01
C LEU A 42 -0.55 -12.05 7.36
N ASP A 43 -1.41 -12.96 6.90
CA ASP A 43 -0.98 -14.15 6.16
C ASP A 43 -0.72 -13.85 4.67
N LEU A 44 -1.47 -12.89 4.09
CA LEU A 44 -1.46 -12.58 2.66
C LEU A 44 -1.67 -11.08 2.40
N LEU A 45 -1.03 -10.58 1.34
CA LEU A 45 -1.13 -9.21 0.87
C LEU A 45 -1.45 -9.17 -0.64
N TYR A 46 -2.48 -8.39 -1.00
CA TYR A 46 -2.94 -8.22 -2.39
C TYR A 46 -2.99 -6.74 -2.79
N ALA A 47 -2.57 -6.44 -4.03
CA ALA A 47 -2.74 -5.12 -4.64
C ALA A 47 -3.42 -5.26 -6.00
N GLY A 48 -4.20 -4.26 -6.40
CA GLY A 48 -4.69 -4.17 -7.77
C GLY A 48 -3.60 -3.69 -8.74
N PRO A 49 -3.88 -3.72 -10.06
CA PRO A 49 -2.85 -3.53 -11.09
C PRO A 49 -2.41 -2.07 -11.27
N LEU A 50 -3.15 -1.09 -10.74
CA LEU A 50 -2.87 0.33 -10.99
C LEU A 50 -1.56 0.77 -10.30
N VAL A 51 -0.83 1.68 -10.92
CA VAL A 51 0.52 2.06 -10.44
C VAL A 51 0.45 2.62 -9.02
N ARG A 52 -0.53 3.46 -8.70
CA ARG A 52 -0.75 3.97 -7.33
C ARG A 52 -1.08 2.88 -6.29
N GLN A 53 -1.72 1.78 -6.70
CA GLN A 53 -2.01 0.64 -5.83
C GLN A 53 -0.72 -0.12 -5.53
N GLN A 54 0.05 -0.45 -6.58
CA GLN A 54 1.34 -1.13 -6.45
C GLN A 54 2.34 -0.29 -5.64
N GLN A 55 2.39 1.03 -5.85
CA GLN A 55 3.23 1.93 -5.06
C GLN A 55 2.83 1.94 -3.58
N THR A 56 1.54 2.00 -3.28
CA THR A 56 1.05 1.95 -1.89
C THR A 56 1.50 0.66 -1.22
N MET A 57 1.30 -0.48 -1.90
CA MET A 57 1.70 -1.79 -1.41
C MET A 57 3.21 -1.89 -1.19
N SER A 58 4.01 -1.48 -2.18
CA SER A 58 5.48 -1.59 -2.12
C SER A 58 6.04 -0.78 -0.95
N ILE A 59 5.60 0.48 -0.78
CA ILE A 59 6.08 1.34 0.30
C ILE A 59 5.62 0.81 1.66
N ALA A 60 4.36 0.38 1.78
CA ALA A 60 3.82 -0.14 3.02
C ALA A 60 4.55 -1.42 3.45
N ARG A 61 4.83 -2.33 2.51
CA ARG A 61 5.58 -3.56 2.78
C ARG A 61 7.00 -3.28 3.22
N GLU A 62 7.72 -2.41 2.51
CA GLU A 62 9.08 -2.02 2.87
C GLU A 62 9.12 -1.40 4.27
N THR A 63 8.19 -0.49 4.57
CA THR A 63 8.10 0.17 5.88
C THR A 63 7.71 -0.79 7.01
N GLY A 64 6.80 -1.72 6.73
CA GLY A 64 6.26 -2.66 7.72
C GLY A 64 7.12 -3.90 7.97
N GLY A 65 8.13 -4.17 7.14
CA GLY A 65 8.97 -5.36 7.25
C GLY A 65 8.19 -6.67 7.13
N VAL A 66 7.09 -6.67 6.38
CA VAL A 66 6.14 -7.79 6.34
C VAL A 66 6.71 -8.94 5.50
N ALA A 67 6.74 -10.14 6.07
CA ALA A 67 7.31 -11.35 5.45
C ALA A 67 6.28 -12.23 4.71
N CYS A 68 5.01 -11.83 4.68
CA CYS A 68 3.93 -12.64 4.10
C CYS A 68 3.99 -12.71 2.56
N ALA A 69 3.31 -13.71 1.98
CA ALA A 69 3.23 -13.85 0.53
C ALA A 69 2.47 -12.67 -0.11
N PHE A 70 2.91 -12.29 -1.30
CA PHE A 70 2.43 -11.12 -2.02
C PHE A 70 2.01 -11.49 -3.45
N GLU A 71 0.83 -11.01 -3.85
CA GLU A 71 0.30 -11.18 -5.19
C GLU A 71 -0.20 -9.83 -5.75
N THR A 72 -0.04 -9.64 -7.05
CA THR A 72 -0.39 -8.44 -7.83
C THR A 72 -1.35 -8.78 -8.96
#